data_AF-A0A816HLP1-F1
#
_entry.id   AF-A0A816HLP1-F1
#
_cell.length_a   1.000
_cell.length_b   1.000
_cell.length_c   1.000
_cell.angle_alpha   90.00
_cell.angle_beta   90.00
_cell.angle_gamma   90.00
#
_symmetry.space_group_name_H-M   'P 1'
#
loop_
_entity.id
_entity.type
_entity.pdbx_description
1 polymer ?
#
loop_
_entity_poly.entity_id
_entity_poly.type
_entity_poly.pdbx_seq_one_letter_code
_entity_poly.pdbx_strand_id
1 'polypeptide(L)'
;MILEMDHDEQSKEQFVQYCHDAYADNTALLRIIDDFDHNYYSYSPIWWYTKESFIYSVLNRALRTQNIEIVLKIGFFVQARHRQIEQLYSENT
;
A
#
# COMPACT_ATOMS: atom_id res chain seq x y z
N MET A 1 -9.42 14.78 -0.83
CA MET A 1 -8.62 14.45 -2.05
C MET A 1 -8.12 13.01 -2.07
N ILE A 2 -7.12 12.56 -1.28
CA ILE A 2 -6.71 11.11 -1.29
C ILE A 2 -7.67 10.24 -0.45
N LEU A 3 -8.17 10.78 0.67
CA LEU A 3 -9.07 10.10 1.60
C LEU A 3 -10.52 9.96 1.11
N GLU A 4 -10.88 10.68 0.04
CA GLU A 4 -12.24 10.73 -0.53
C GLU A 4 -12.34 10.03 -1.88
N MET A 5 -11.23 9.50 -2.41
CA MET A 5 -11.23 8.68 -3.62
C MET A 5 -11.68 7.27 -3.27
N ASP A 6 -12.56 6.68 -4.09
CA ASP A 6 -12.84 5.26 -4.03
C ASP A 6 -11.63 4.52 -4.56
N HIS A 7 -10.85 3.96 -3.65
CA HIS A 7 -9.78 3.05 -4.00
C HIS A 7 -10.36 1.65 -4.14
N ASP A 8 -10.44 1.18 -5.37
CA ASP A 8 -10.93 -0.14 -5.76
C ASP A 8 -9.81 -1.17 -5.88
N GLU A 9 -10.18 -2.41 -6.21
CA GLU A 9 -9.25 -3.51 -6.46
C GLU A 9 -8.25 -3.17 -7.59
N GLN A 10 -8.67 -2.36 -8.57
CA GLN A 10 -7.82 -1.88 -9.67
C GLN A 10 -6.64 -1.03 -9.15
N SER A 11 -6.84 -0.27 -8.08
CA SER A 11 -5.78 0.53 -7.46
C SER A 11 -4.68 -0.36 -6.83
N LYS A 12 -5.06 -1.50 -6.23
CA LYS A 12 -4.11 -2.50 -5.71
C LYS A 12 -3.32 -3.13 -6.85
N GLU A 13 -3.99 -3.59 -7.91
CA GLU A 13 -3.34 -4.22 -9.07
C GLU A 13 -2.31 -3.29 -9.73
N GLN A 14 -2.67 -2.02 -9.92
CA GLN A 14 -1.73 -1.03 -10.48
C GLN A 14 -0.51 -0.80 -9.60
N PHE A 15 -0.67 -0.85 -8.27
CA PHE A 15 0.42 -0.71 -7.33
C PHE A 15 1.34 -1.93 -7.34
N VAL A 16 0.77 -3.14 -7.39
CA VAL A 16 1.50 -4.41 -7.50
C VAL A 16 2.32 -4.44 -8.78
N GLN A 17 1.71 -4.12 -9.93
CA GLN A 17 2.42 -4.08 -11.20
C GLN A 17 3.59 -3.09 -11.20
N TYR A 18 3.38 -1.88 -10.67
CA TYR A 18 4.46 -0.91 -10.50
C TYR A 18 5.61 -1.47 -9.65
N CYS A 19 5.30 -2.20 -8.57
CA CYS A 19 6.30 -2.81 -7.72
C CYS A 19 7.07 -3.92 -8.45
N HIS A 20 6.39 -4.76 -9.24
CA HIS A 20 7.05 -5.77 -10.07
C HIS A 20 8.07 -5.14 -11.04
N ASP A 21 7.67 -4.06 -11.72
CA ASP A 21 8.54 -3.37 -12.67
C ASP A 21 9.71 -2.68 -11.96
N ALA A 22 9.45 -2.04 -10.82
CA ALA A 22 10.45 -1.32 -10.04
C ALA A 22 11.48 -2.23 -9.35
N TYR A 23 11.14 -3.49 -9.10
CA TYR A 23 11.98 -4.45 -8.37
C TYR A 23 12.27 -5.73 -9.19
N ALA A 24 12.18 -5.67 -10.52
CA ALA A 24 12.36 -6.80 -11.42
C ALA A 24 13.66 -7.60 -11.20
N ASP A 25 14.74 -6.92 -10.79
CA ASP A 25 16.05 -7.54 -10.54
C ASP A 25 16.19 -8.14 -9.12
N ASN A 26 15.19 -7.98 -8.25
CA ASN A 26 15.25 -8.43 -6.86
C ASN A 26 14.23 -9.55 -6.60
N THR A 27 14.65 -10.79 -6.84
CA THR A 27 13.82 -11.99 -6.68
C THR A 27 13.27 -12.18 -5.27
N ALA A 28 13.98 -11.69 -4.24
CA ALA A 28 13.49 -11.77 -2.87
C ALA A 28 12.30 -10.81 -2.65
N LEU A 29 12.40 -9.59 -3.15
CA LEU A 29 11.29 -8.62 -3.11
C LEU A 29 10.12 -9.02 -4.00
N LEU A 30 10.37 -9.64 -5.16
CA LEU A 30 9.30 -10.12 -6.04
C LEU A 30 8.42 -11.16 -5.33
N ARG A 31 9.00 -12.13 -4.62
CA ARG A 31 8.22 -13.12 -3.83
C ARG A 31 7.37 -12.48 -2.74
N ILE A 32 7.86 -11.39 -2.17
CA ILE A 32 7.21 -10.62 -1.12
C ILE A 32 6.04 -9.83 -1.72
N ILE A 33 6.23 -9.23 -2.91
CA ILE A 33 5.16 -8.56 -3.67
C ILE A 33 4.08 -9.57 -4.11
N ASP A 34 4.47 -10.77 -4.54
CA ASP A 34 3.53 -11.86 -4.86
C ASP A 34 2.70 -12.25 -3.63
N ASP A 35 3.33 -12.41 -2.46
CA ASP A 35 2.64 -12.72 -1.20
C ASP A 35 1.66 -11.60 -0.82
N PHE A 36 2.09 -10.34 -0.94
CA PHE A 36 1.23 -9.18 -0.74
C PHE A 36 0.01 -9.20 -1.65
N ASP A 37 0.17 -9.48 -2.95
CA ASP A 37 -0.95 -9.45 -3.89
C ASP A 37 -2.02 -10.51 -3.57
N HIS A 38 -1.58 -11.74 -3.26
CA HIS A 38 -2.46 -12.86 -2.96
C HIS A 38 -3.07 -12.79 -1.55
N ASN A 39 -2.33 -12.27 -0.57
CA ASN A 39 -2.74 -12.30 0.84
C ASN A 39 -3.08 -10.92 1.42
N TYR A 40 -3.24 -9.90 0.58
CA TYR A 40 -3.48 -8.51 1.02
C TYR A 40 -4.56 -8.40 2.10
N TYR A 41 -5.72 -9.03 1.87
CA TYR A 41 -6.88 -8.98 2.76
C TYR A 41 -6.79 -9.92 3.98
N SER A 42 -5.83 -10.85 3.98
CA SER A 42 -5.62 -11.81 5.07
C SER A 42 -4.95 -11.19 6.30
N TYR A 43 -4.33 -10.02 6.14
CA TYR A 43 -3.60 -9.32 7.20
C TYR A 43 -4.03 -7.86 7.28
N SER A 44 -3.76 -7.24 8.44
CA SER A 44 -4.01 -5.80 8.57
C SER A 44 -3.01 -5.01 7.70
N PRO A 45 -3.39 -3.83 7.18
CA PRO A 45 -2.46 -2.96 6.48
C PRO A 45 -1.20 -2.63 7.29
N ILE A 46 -1.31 -2.47 8.63
CA ILE A 46 -0.14 -2.26 9.50
C ILE A 46 0.87 -3.40 9.36
N TRP A 47 0.40 -4.64 9.29
CA TRP A 47 1.27 -5.80 9.19
C TRP A 47 2.11 -5.75 7.92
N TRP A 48 1.51 -5.42 6.78
CA TRP A 48 2.25 -5.22 5.52
C TRP A 48 3.22 -4.04 5.58
N TYR A 49 2.88 -2.98 6.32
CA TYR A 49 3.77 -1.82 6.52
C TYR A 49 5.00 -2.15 7.38
N THR A 50 4.84 -2.97 8.42
CA THR A 50 5.89 -3.27 9.40
C THR A 50 6.71 -4.50 9.06
N LYS A 51 6.09 -5.50 8.43
CA LYS A 51 6.74 -6.75 8.07
C LYS A 51 7.60 -6.58 6.81
N GLU A 52 7.22 -5.70 5.89
CA GLU A 52 7.80 -5.71 4.54
C GLU A 52 8.40 -4.36 4.15
N SER A 53 9.70 -4.39 3.86
CA SER A 53 10.51 -3.20 3.58
C SER A 53 10.11 -2.46 2.31
N PHE A 54 9.40 -3.12 1.39
CA PHE A 54 9.05 -2.53 0.09
C PHE A 54 7.98 -1.44 0.20
N ILE A 55 6.90 -1.62 0.99
CA ILE A 55 5.84 -0.60 1.14
C ILE A 55 6.43 0.68 1.74
N TYR A 56 7.22 0.54 2.81
CA TYR A 56 7.92 1.65 3.42
C TYR A 56 8.88 2.33 2.43
N SER A 57 9.63 1.55 1.66
CA SER A 57 10.58 2.09 0.68
C SER A 57 9.89 2.82 -0.48
N VAL A 58 8.79 2.28 -1.00
CA VAL A 58 8.00 2.89 -2.08
C VAL A 58 7.36 4.19 -1.59
N LEU A 59 6.79 4.18 -0.37
CA LEU A 59 6.21 5.38 0.24
C LEU A 59 7.25 6.50 0.43
N ASN A 60 8.40 6.18 1.04
CA ASN A 60 9.45 7.18 1.26
C ASN A 60 10.05 7.69 -0.05
N ARG A 61 10.19 6.82 -1.05
CA ARG A 61 10.62 7.23 -2.38
C ARG A 61 9.62 8.19 -3.01
N ALA A 62 8.34 7.86 -3.00
CA ALA A 62 7.27 8.67 -3.57
C ALA A 62 7.24 10.08 -2.95
N LEU A 63 7.34 10.15 -1.62
CA LEU A 63 7.39 11.40 -0.86
C LEU A 63 8.65 12.21 -1.20
N ARG A 64 9.82 11.57 -1.26
CA ARG A 64 11.10 12.23 -1.57
C ARG A 64 11.15 12.77 -3.00
N THR A 65 10.57 12.05 -3.95
CA THR A 65 10.54 12.45 -5.37
C THR A 65 9.33 13.32 -5.72
N GLN A 66 8.44 13.61 -4.75
CA GLN A 66 7.15 14.27 -4.96
C GLN A 66 6.36 13.67 -6.14
N ASN A 67 6.51 12.36 -6.35
CA ASN A 67 5.86 11.69 -7.47
C ASN A 67 4.40 11.42 -7.08
N ILE A 68 3.53 12.35 -7.46
CA ILE A 68 2.10 12.30 -7.19
C ILE A 68 1.45 11.02 -7.72
N GLU A 69 1.95 10.46 -8.82
CA GLU A 69 1.41 9.22 -9.38
C GLU A 69 1.61 8.02 -8.44
N ILE A 70 2.81 7.90 -7.84
CA ILE A 70 3.09 6.84 -6.86
C ILE A 70 2.34 7.09 -5.55
N VAL A 71 2.23 8.35 -5.13
CA VAL A 71 1.45 8.73 -3.94
C VAL A 71 -0.04 8.38 -4.10
N LEU A 72 -0.60 8.56 -5.30
CA LEU A 72 -1.97 8.14 -5.61
C LEU A 72 -2.10 6.62 -5.59
N LYS A 73 -1.14 5.89 -6.19
CA LYS A 73 -1.13 4.42 -6.21
C LYS A 73 -0.99 3.78 -4.83
N ILE A 74 -0.36 4.43 -3.86
CA ILE A 74 -0.31 3.96 -2.46
C ILE A 74 -1.44 4.55 -1.59
N GLY A 75 -2.25 5.44 -2.16
CA GLY A 75 -3.34 6.14 -1.46
C GLY A 75 -4.37 5.20 -0.86
N PHE A 76 -4.67 4.07 -1.52
CA PHE A 76 -5.59 3.04 -1.01
C PHE A 76 -5.15 2.50 0.34
N PHE A 77 -3.85 2.31 0.52
CA PHE A 77 -3.27 1.80 1.74
C PHE A 77 -3.39 2.82 2.88
N VAL A 78 -3.15 4.09 2.57
CA VAL A 78 -3.29 5.20 3.54
C VAL A 78 -4.76 5.41 3.94
N GLN A 79 -5.69 5.29 2.99
CA GLN A 79 -7.12 5.38 3.28
C GLN A 79 -7.61 4.19 4.11
N ALA A 80 -7.16 2.96 3.79
CA ALA A 80 -7.45 1.78 4.59
C ALA A 80 -6.98 1.93 6.04
N ARG A 81 -5.80 2.54 6.25
CA ARG A 81 -5.30 2.89 7.59
C ARG A 81 -6.16 3.93 8.30
N HIS A 82 -6.62 4.97 7.60
CA HIS A 82 -7.47 6.02 8.17
C HIS A 82 -8.81 5.47 8.64
N ARG A 83 -9.50 4.70 7.79
CA ARG A 83 -10.79 4.08 8.14
C ARG A 83 -10.68 3.14 9.34
N GLN A 84 -9.58 2.39 9.43
CA GLN A 84 -9.35 1.49 10.57
C GLN A 84 -9.15 2.26 11.89
N ILE A 85 -8.53 3.45 11.85
CA ILE A 85 -8.38 4.32 13.02
C ILE A 85 -9.74 4.94 13.39
N GLU A 86 -10.49 5.48 12.41
CA GLU A 86 -11.82 6.05 12.65
C GLU A 86 -12.79 5.04 13.27
N GLN A 87 -12.77 3.79 12.80
CA GLN A 87 -13.61 2.73 13.35
C GLN A 87 -13.29 2.44 14.82
N LEU A 88 -12.00 2.37 15.19
CA LEU A 88 -11.56 2.20 16.58
C LEU A 88 -11.96 3.38 17.49
N TYR A 89 -11.99 4.61 16.98
CA TYR A 89 -12.44 5.78 17.74
C TYR A 89 -13.98 5.86 17.82
N SER A 90 -14.71 5.37 16.82
CA SER A 90 -16.18 5.31 16.84
C SER A 90 -16.74 4.25 17.79
N GLU A 91 -16.01 3.15 18.02
CA GLU A 91 -16.43 2.08 18.94
C GLU A 91 -16.19 2.43 20.43
N ASN A 92 -15.52 3.55 20.73
CA ASN A 92 -15.24 4.01 22.09
C ASN A 92 -16.07 5.25 22.52
N THR A 93 -17.15 5.59 21.80
CA THR A 93 -18.12 6.65 22.18
C THR A 93 -19.53 6.08 22.20
#